data_AF-A0AAJ2NTH4-F1
#
_entry.id   AF-A0AAJ2NTH4-F1
#
_cell.length_a   1.000
_cell.length_b   1.000
_cell.length_c   1.000
_cell.angle_alpha   90.00
_cell.angle_beta   90.00
_cell.angle_gamma   90.00
#
_symmetry.space_group_name_H-M   'P 1'
#
loop_
_entity.id
_entity.type
_entity.pdbx_description
1 polymer ?
#
loop_
_entity_poly.entity_id
_entity_poly.type
_entity_poly.pdbx_seq_one_letter_code
_entity_poly.pdbx_strand_id
1 'polypeptide(L)'
;TGKPKRIASGHGACPGCGIFAGLELFFKGIEGDIVTLFQTGCAYVTTTGYPHTSHKQTMMHNLFQNGAATLSGTVEAFMELKRRGEIQV
;
A
#
# COMPACT_ATOMS: atom_id res chain seq x y z
N THR A 1 -9.25 -4.98 17.87
CA THR A 1 -7.81 -4.72 17.77
C THR A 1 -7.58 -3.22 17.88
N GLY A 2 -6.75 -2.74 18.81
CA GLY A 2 -6.45 -1.31 18.96
C GLY A 2 -5.54 -0.72 17.87
N LYS A 3 -5.13 -1.52 16.88
CA LYS A 3 -4.25 -1.07 15.79
C LYS A 3 -4.97 -0.05 14.90
N PRO A 4 -4.35 1.11 14.58
CA PRO A 4 -4.93 2.08 13.68
C PRO A 4 -5.07 1.50 12.27
N LYS A 5 -6.17 1.82 11.60
CA LYS A 5 -6.38 1.42 10.19
C LYS A 5 -5.33 2.06 9.30
N ARG A 6 -4.84 1.30 8.31
CA ARG A 6 -3.93 1.80 7.28
C ARG A 6 -4.68 2.47 6.12
N ILE A 7 -5.94 2.10 5.89
CA ILE A 7 -6.84 2.82 4.95
C ILE A 7 -7.78 3.73 5.75
N ALA A 8 -7.81 5.01 5.38
CA ALA A 8 -8.73 6.01 5.90
C ALA A 8 -10.16 5.81 5.38
N SER A 9 -11.13 6.38 6.09
CA SER A 9 -12.47 6.62 5.53
C SER A 9 -12.39 7.68 4.42
N GLY A 10 -13.33 7.64 3.47
CA GLY A 10 -13.38 8.61 2.35
C GLY A 10 -12.92 8.07 1.00
N HIS A 11 -12.92 6.74 0.80
CA HIS A 11 -12.68 6.11 -0.50
C HIS A 11 -13.95 6.09 -1.39
N GLY A 12 -13.78 6.11 -2.71
CA GLY A 12 -14.86 6.15 -3.71
C GLY A 12 -15.47 4.80 -4.10
N ALA A 13 -15.34 3.77 -3.27
CA ALA A 13 -15.86 2.44 -3.59
C ALA A 13 -17.37 2.29 -3.36
N CYS A 14 -17.98 1.34 -4.08
CA CYS A 14 -19.40 1.02 -3.96
C CYS A 14 -19.78 0.59 -2.52
N PRO A 15 -21.02 0.87 -2.07
CA PRO A 15 -21.53 0.35 -0.80
C PRO A 15 -21.37 -1.17 -0.71
N GLY A 16 -20.80 -1.65 0.39
CA GLY A 16 -20.56 -3.09 0.60
C GLY A 16 -19.37 -3.68 -0.17
N CYS A 17 -18.49 -2.86 -0.75
CA CYS A 17 -17.30 -3.35 -1.45
C CYS A 17 -16.42 -4.24 -0.54
N GLY A 18 -16.25 -5.50 -0.92
CA GLY A 18 -15.50 -6.50 -0.13
C GLY A 18 -13.99 -6.27 -0.06
N ILE A 19 -13.40 -5.46 -0.95
CA ILE A 19 -11.96 -5.19 -0.99
C ILE A 19 -11.45 -4.65 0.34
N PHE A 20 -12.18 -3.72 0.97
CA PHE A 20 -11.72 -3.06 2.19
C PHE A 20 -11.81 -3.96 3.43
N ALA A 21 -12.79 -4.86 3.48
CA ALA A 21 -12.83 -5.88 4.52
C ALA A 21 -11.63 -6.82 4.42
N GLY A 22 -11.28 -7.24 3.18
CA GLY A 22 -10.09 -8.06 2.91
C GLY A 22 -8.78 -7.35 3.25
N LEU A 23 -8.62 -6.10 2.81
CA LEU A 23 -7.43 -5.29 3.13
C LEU A 23 -7.29 -5.05 4.63
N GLU A 24 -8.39 -4.74 5.32
CA GLU A 24 -8.37 -4.52 6.77
C GLU A 24 -7.99 -5.81 7.51
N LEU A 25 -8.50 -6.97 7.07
CA LEU A 25 -8.10 -8.26 7.64
C LEU A 25 -6.60 -8.52 7.43
N PHE A 26 -6.10 -8.30 6.22
CA PHE A 26 -4.68 -8.44 5.90
C PHE A 26 -3.81 -7.49 6.74
N PHE A 27 -4.17 -6.21 6.81
CA PHE A 27 -3.41 -5.21 7.56
C PHE A 27 -3.40 -5.43 9.07
N LYS A 28 -4.43 -6.08 9.64
CA LYS A 28 -4.42 -6.49 11.05
C LYS A 28 -3.40 -7.59 11.35
N GLY A 29 -3.08 -8.43 10.35
CA GLY A 29 -2.15 -9.55 10.46
C GLY A 29 -0.67 -9.16 10.39
N ILE A 30 -0.34 -7.93 10.02
CA ILE A 30 1.05 -7.46 9.86
C ILE A 30 1.38 -6.32 10.83
N GLU A 31 2.66 -6.17 11.18
CA GLU A 31 3.17 -5.19 12.14
C GLU A 31 4.28 -4.33 11.53
N GLY A 32 4.62 -3.23 12.22
CA GLY A 32 5.68 -2.31 11.81
C GLY A 32 5.33 -1.39 10.64
N ASP A 33 6.35 -0.68 10.16
CA ASP A 33 6.27 0.13 8.97
C ASP A 33 6.23 -0.74 7.72
N ILE A 34 5.35 -0.41 6.79
CA ILE A 34 5.17 -1.17 5.55
C ILE A 34 5.17 -0.22 4.36
N VAL A 35 5.66 -0.75 3.24
CA VAL A 35 5.43 -0.18 1.92
C VAL A 35 4.41 -1.05 1.21
N THR A 36 3.36 -0.42 0.70
CA THR A 36 2.30 -1.10 -0.07
C THR A 36 2.39 -0.71 -1.53
N LEU A 37 2.13 -1.65 -2.44
CA LEU A 37 1.90 -1.34 -3.84
C LEU A 37 0.52 -1.78 -4.25
N PHE A 38 -0.22 -0.88 -4.90
CA PHE A 38 -1.48 -1.18 -5.55
C PHE A 38 -1.30 -1.07 -7.06
N GLN A 39 -1.33 -2.22 -7.74
CA GLN A 39 -1.42 -2.27 -9.19
C GLN A 39 -2.75 -1.67 -9.67
N THR A 40 -2.83 -1.24 -10.94
CA THR A 40 -4.07 -0.71 -11.52
C THR A 40 -5.24 -1.66 -11.23
N GLY A 41 -6.30 -1.14 -10.61
CA GLY A 41 -7.46 -1.96 -10.25
C GLY A 41 -8.41 -1.20 -9.33
N CYS A 42 -9.54 -1.81 -8.98
CA CYS A 42 -10.56 -1.15 -8.16
C CYS A 42 -10.00 -0.67 -6.81
N ALA A 43 -9.14 -1.46 -6.18
CA ALA A 43 -8.51 -1.09 -4.92
C ALA A 43 -7.70 0.20 -5.04
N TYR A 44 -6.94 0.40 -6.13
CA TYR A 44 -6.20 1.63 -6.40
C TYR A 44 -7.15 2.79 -6.74
N VAL A 45 -8.00 2.60 -7.76
CA VAL A 45 -8.86 3.67 -8.31
C VAL A 45 -9.78 4.27 -7.24
N THR A 46 -10.32 3.42 -6.36
CA THR A 46 -11.26 3.87 -5.32
C THR A 46 -10.57 4.53 -4.13
N THR A 47 -9.28 4.29 -3.90
CA THR A 47 -8.55 4.89 -2.77
C THR A 47 -7.73 6.11 -3.15
N THR A 48 -7.47 6.37 -4.44
CA THR A 48 -6.59 7.45 -4.92
C THR A 48 -7.28 8.42 -5.87
N GLY A 49 -8.55 8.76 -5.60
CA GLY A 49 -9.27 9.75 -6.39
C GLY A 49 -8.68 11.14 -6.22
N TYR A 50 -8.22 11.77 -7.31
CA TYR A 50 -7.62 13.11 -7.27
C TYR A 50 -8.53 14.15 -6.58
N PRO A 51 -7.99 15.04 -5.72
CA PRO A 51 -6.59 15.19 -5.31
C PRO A 51 -6.22 14.38 -4.05
N HIS A 52 -7.03 13.41 -3.66
CA HIS A 52 -6.97 12.75 -2.36
C HIS A 52 -6.43 11.32 -2.42
N THR A 53 -5.95 10.85 -1.27
CA THR A 53 -5.58 9.45 -1.04
C THR A 53 -6.14 8.97 0.29
N SER A 54 -6.65 7.74 0.29
CA SER A 54 -7.12 7.06 1.50
C SER A 54 -6.01 6.27 2.19
N HIS A 55 -4.80 6.21 1.64
CA HIS A 55 -3.68 5.47 2.23
C HIS A 55 -2.98 6.29 3.31
N LYS A 56 -2.79 5.71 4.50
CA LYS A 56 -2.09 6.35 5.64
C LYS A 56 -0.64 5.89 5.78
N GLN A 57 -0.29 4.79 5.12
CA GLN A 57 1.04 4.20 5.01
C GLN A 57 1.67 4.56 3.67
N THR A 58 2.99 4.37 3.55
CA THR A 58 3.69 4.50 2.26
C THR A 58 3.05 3.60 1.21
N MET A 59 2.58 4.21 0.14
CA MET A 59 1.88 3.53 -0.94
C MET A 59 2.48 3.94 -2.28
N MET A 60 2.66 2.95 -3.15
CA MET A 60 3.12 3.11 -4.51
C MET A 60 2.07 2.58 -5.48
N HIS A 61 2.02 3.18 -6.66
CA HIS A 61 1.23 2.68 -7.78
C HIS A 61 2.16 2.22 -8.90
N ASN A 62 1.80 1.13 -9.58
CA ASN A 62 2.33 0.82 -10.90
C ASN A 62 1.25 0.14 -11.76
N LEU A 63 1.56 -0.09 -13.03
CA LEU A 63 0.68 -0.65 -14.03
C LEU A 63 0.16 -2.03 -13.61
N PHE A 64 -0.94 -2.42 -14.26
CA PHE A 64 -1.66 -3.65 -13.97
C PHE A 64 -0.77 -4.91 -13.95
N GLN A 65 0.16 -5.01 -14.90
CA GLN A 65 0.95 -6.22 -15.14
C GLN A 65 2.26 -6.34 -14.33
N ASN A 66 2.71 -5.28 -13.63
CA ASN A 66 4.09 -5.20 -13.14
C ASN A 66 4.22 -4.86 -11.64
N GLY A 67 3.14 -4.98 -10.86
CA GLY A 67 3.18 -4.67 -9.43
C GLY A 67 4.24 -5.46 -8.65
N ALA A 68 4.33 -6.77 -8.88
CA ALA A 68 5.30 -7.63 -8.20
C ALA A 68 6.76 -7.25 -8.55
N ALA A 69 7.06 -7.07 -9.84
CA ALA A 69 8.40 -6.68 -10.30
C ALA A 69 8.85 -5.34 -9.70
N THR A 70 7.90 -4.41 -9.55
CA THR A 70 8.15 -3.11 -8.90
C THR A 70 8.54 -3.28 -7.45
N LEU A 71 7.75 -4.05 -6.67
CA LEU A 71 8.08 -4.30 -5.26
C LEU A 71 9.41 -5.03 -5.10
N SER A 72 9.72 -6.01 -5.95
CA SER A 72 11.03 -6.67 -5.95
C SER A 72 12.17 -5.67 -6.14
N GLY A 73 12.05 -4.76 -7.12
CA GLY A 73 13.03 -3.70 -7.34
C GLY A 73 13.13 -2.71 -6.17
N THR A 74 12.00 -2.35 -5.54
CA THR A 74 11.97 -1.46 -4.38
C THR A 74 12.71 -2.07 -3.19
N VAL A 75 12.52 -3.36 -2.92
CA VAL A 75 13.24 -4.05 -1.82
C VAL A 75 14.73 -4.09 -2.11
N GLU A 76 15.14 -4.47 -3.32
CA GLU A 76 16.56 -4.49 -3.69
C GLU A 76 17.20 -3.11 -3.60
N ALA A 77 16.52 -2.06 -4.07
CA ALA A 77 17.00 -0.69 -3.94
C ALA A 77 17.19 -0.28 -2.48
N PHE A 78 16.23 -0.59 -1.61
CA PHE A 78 16.34 -0.30 -0.18
C PHE A 78 17.50 -1.05 0.48
N MET A 79 17.65 -2.34 0.20
CA MET A 79 18.75 -3.15 0.74
C MET A 79 20.11 -2.66 0.22
N GLU A 80 20.19 -2.21 -1.02
CA GLU A 80 21.42 -1.66 -1.58
C GLU A 80 21.83 -0.34 -0.94
N LEU A 81 20.89 0.58 -0.73
CA LEU A 81 21.15 1.82 0.01
C LEU A 81 21.66 1.52 1.43
N LYS A 82 21.10 0.49 2.09
CA LYS A 82 21.57 0.03 3.40
C LYS A 82 22.98 -0.54 3.34
N ARG A 83 23.30 -1.40 2.35
CA ARG A 83 24.65 -1.97 2.16
C ARG A 83 25.72 -0.91 1.93
N ARG A 84 25.37 0.17 1.21
CA ARG A 84 26.24 1.32 0.95
C ARG A 84 26.38 2.28 2.14
N GLY A 85 25.62 2.07 3.22
CA GLY A 85 25.63 2.94 4.39
C GLY A 85 24.94 4.29 4.18
N GLU A 86 24.14 4.42 3.12
CA GLU A 86 23.44 5.67 2.77
C GLU A 86 22.16 5.89 3.60
N ILE A 87 21.58 4.81 4.11
CA ILE A 87 20.45 4.84 5.05
C ILE A 87 20.78 4.04 6.31
N GLN A 88 20.40 4.59 7.46
CA GLN A 88 20.47 3.93 8.76
C GLN A 88 19.05 3.63 9.22
N VAL A 89 18.76 2.34 9.41
CA VAL A 89 17.46 1.79 9.84
C VAL A 89 17.65 0.78 10.94
#